data_AF-W9NIQ3-F1
#
_entry.id   AF-W9NIQ3-F1
#
_cell.length_a   1.000
_cell.length_b   1.000
_cell.length_c   1.000
_cell.angle_alpha   90.00
_cell.angle_beta   90.00
_cell.angle_gamma   90.00
#
_symmetry.space_group_name_H-M   'P 1'
#
loop_
_entity.id
_entity.type
_entity.pdbx_description
1 polymer ?
#
loop_
_entity_poly.entity_id
_entity_poly.type
_entity_poly.pdbx_seq_one_letter_code
_entity_poly.pdbx_strand_id
1 'polypeptide(L)'
;MSPDPKLHLPENVPWSEPAWYRTGNSAYINASHRKMRDSIRKYVDRHILLHALEWEEKGEVPRSAAIDYCRSGIPFEDVPEEFRPKDIPNLAQIPQSDLDAFHFLVATDEMARVEGGVSIALGGASTIGLPPVLHDETKMATSRSDHLSHTVSTLPLELLLGLMCTPVEPR
;
A
#
# COMPACT_ATOMS: atom_id res chain seq x y z
N MET A 1 19.86 7.44 13.83
CA MET A 1 19.97 5.96 13.73
C MET A 1 20.72 5.61 12.46
N SER A 2 21.44 4.48 12.40
CA SER A 2 21.89 3.94 11.10
C SER A 2 20.68 3.41 10.29
N PRO A 3 20.73 3.42 8.95
CA PRO A 3 19.71 2.78 8.12
C PRO A 3 19.53 1.29 8.47
N ASP A 4 18.38 0.72 8.11
CA ASP A 4 18.10 -0.70 8.38
C ASP A 4 19.20 -1.60 7.75
N PRO A 5 19.83 -2.50 8.53
CA PRO A 5 20.90 -3.37 8.03
C PRO A 5 20.48 -4.26 6.85
N LYS A 6 19.17 -4.49 6.65
CA LYS A 6 18.62 -5.23 5.50
C LYS A 6 19.04 -4.61 4.16
N LEU A 7 19.31 -3.31 4.11
CA LEU A 7 19.79 -2.60 2.91
C LEU A 7 21.22 -2.96 2.49
N HIS A 8 21.97 -3.65 3.36
CA HIS A 8 23.37 -4.02 3.13
C HIS A 8 23.57 -5.53 2.98
N LEU A 9 22.48 -6.30 2.90
CA LEU A 9 22.57 -7.73 2.67
C LEU A 9 23.04 -8.04 1.24
N PRO A 10 23.87 -9.08 1.03
CA PRO A 10 24.17 -9.56 -0.31
C PRO A 10 22.90 -9.99 -1.05
N GLU A 11 22.80 -9.69 -2.34
CA GLU A 11 21.60 -9.96 -3.15
C GLU A 11 21.23 -11.47 -3.21
N ASN A 12 22.22 -12.35 -3.01
CA ASN A 12 22.06 -13.80 -3.16
C ASN A 12 22.34 -14.59 -1.88
N VAL A 13 21.93 -14.08 -0.72
CA VAL A 13 21.96 -14.88 0.50
C VAL A 13 21.11 -16.15 0.28
N PRO A 14 21.64 -17.36 0.56
CA PRO A 14 20.87 -18.59 0.44
C PRO A 14 19.63 -18.55 1.33
N TRP A 15 18.47 -18.91 0.79
CA TRP A 15 17.19 -19.00 1.52
C TRP A 15 16.66 -17.69 2.12
N SER A 16 17.21 -16.54 1.73
CA SER A 16 16.73 -15.23 2.20
C SER A 16 15.51 -14.69 1.45
N GLU A 17 15.13 -15.32 0.35
CA GLU A 17 14.04 -14.88 -0.54
C GLU A 17 13.14 -16.07 -0.90
N PRO A 18 11.85 -15.83 -1.20
CA PRO A 18 10.94 -16.87 -1.64
C PRO A 18 11.46 -17.63 -2.85
N ALA A 19 11.23 -18.95 -2.91
CA ALA A 19 11.77 -19.81 -3.98
C ALA A 19 11.40 -19.33 -5.40
N TRP A 20 10.20 -18.76 -5.57
CA TRP A 20 9.71 -18.24 -6.86
C TRP A 20 10.52 -17.07 -7.42
N TYR A 21 11.37 -16.43 -6.62
CA TYR A 21 12.27 -15.37 -7.08
C TYR A 21 13.30 -15.91 -8.07
N ARG A 22 13.78 -17.12 -7.80
CA ARG A 22 14.85 -17.77 -8.54
C ARG A 22 14.31 -18.85 -9.47
N THR A 23 13.13 -19.42 -9.18
CA THR A 23 12.49 -20.37 -10.08
C THR A 23 11.69 -19.64 -11.16
N GLY A 24 11.96 -19.97 -12.43
CA GLY A 24 11.27 -19.38 -13.57
C GLY A 24 9.82 -19.86 -13.75
N ASN A 25 9.47 -20.99 -13.13
CA ASN A 25 8.18 -21.65 -13.33
C ASN A 25 7.39 -21.68 -12.02
N SER A 26 6.41 -20.79 -11.90
CA SER A 26 5.33 -20.88 -10.92
C SER A 26 4.01 -20.96 -11.68
N ALA A 27 3.08 -21.79 -11.24
CA ALA A 27 1.73 -21.85 -11.80
C ALA A 27 0.90 -20.60 -11.45
N TYR A 28 1.34 -19.83 -10.45
CA TYR A 28 0.59 -18.72 -9.86
C TYR A 28 1.27 -17.37 -10.06
N ILE A 29 2.60 -17.34 -10.12
CA ILE A 29 3.39 -16.10 -10.21
C ILE A 29 3.90 -15.92 -11.64
N ASN A 30 3.50 -14.81 -12.27
CA ASN A 30 3.84 -14.44 -13.64
C ASN A 30 4.69 -13.13 -13.69
N ALA A 31 4.81 -12.52 -14.87
CA ALA A 31 5.60 -11.29 -15.05
C ALA A 31 5.00 -10.05 -14.36
N SER A 32 3.67 -9.90 -14.27
CA SER A 32 3.05 -8.75 -13.62
C SER A 32 3.31 -8.74 -12.11
N HIS A 33 3.22 -9.91 -11.47
CA HIS A 33 3.61 -10.10 -10.07
C HIS A 33 5.06 -9.69 -9.79
N ARG A 34 6.00 -10.11 -10.65
CA ARG A 34 7.41 -9.74 -10.52
C ARG A 34 7.62 -8.23 -10.68
N LYS A 35 6.89 -7.61 -11.62
CA LYS A 35 6.91 -6.15 -11.82
C LYS A 35 6.39 -5.41 -10.59
N MET A 36 5.32 -5.89 -9.98
CA MET A 36 4.78 -5.35 -8.73
C MET A 36 5.79 -5.46 -7.60
N ARG A 37 6.35 -6.65 -7.39
CA ARG A 37 7.42 -6.92 -6.41
C ARG A 37 8.57 -5.91 -6.54
N ASP A 38 9.11 -5.77 -7.75
CA ASP A 38 10.25 -4.87 -8.00
C ASP A 38 9.91 -3.40 -7.75
N SER A 39 8.68 -3.00 -8.05
CA SER A 39 8.21 -1.63 -7.82
C SER A 39 8.13 -1.32 -6.33
N ILE A 40 7.48 -2.19 -5.55
CA ILE A 40 7.30 -2.00 -4.11
C ILE A 40 8.66 -2.06 -3.40
N ARG A 41 9.49 -3.06 -3.71
CA ARG A 41 10.83 -3.19 -3.12
C ARG A 41 11.68 -1.94 -3.32
N LYS A 42 11.73 -1.41 -4.54
CA LYS A 42 12.47 -0.18 -4.85
C LYS A 42 11.91 1.04 -4.10
N TYR A 43 10.61 1.07 -3.82
CA TYR A 43 10.03 2.14 -3.03
C TYR A 43 10.43 1.99 -1.55
N VAL A 44 10.20 0.80 -0.98
CA VAL A 44 10.51 0.46 0.41
C VAL A 44 11.98 0.71 0.73
N ASP A 45 12.90 0.21 -0.10
CA ASP A 45 14.34 0.34 0.14
C ASP A 45 14.81 1.80 0.08
N ARG A 46 14.21 2.63 -0.80
CA ARG A 46 14.65 4.03 -1.01
C ARG A 46 13.98 5.05 -0.12
N HIS A 47 12.75 4.80 0.31
CA HIS A 47 11.92 5.81 0.98
C HIS A 47 11.53 5.42 2.40
N ILE A 48 11.56 4.11 2.75
CA ILE A 48 11.10 3.64 4.05
C ILE A 48 12.27 3.09 4.87
N LEU A 49 12.96 2.05 4.42
CA LEU A 49 13.99 1.35 5.21
C LEU A 49 15.22 2.21 5.58
N LEU A 50 15.45 3.31 4.85
CA LEU A 50 16.47 4.29 5.24
C LEU A 50 16.16 4.99 6.57
N HIS A 51 14.88 5.09 6.92
CA HIS A 51 14.39 5.89 8.04
C HIS A 51 13.51 5.12 9.03
N ALA A 52 13.06 3.90 8.68
CA ALA A 52 12.08 3.14 9.45
C ALA A 52 12.46 2.96 10.92
N LEU A 53 13.72 2.59 11.21
CA LEU A 53 14.18 2.41 12.59
C LEU A 53 14.16 3.72 13.39
N GLU A 54 14.51 4.84 12.75
CA GLU A 54 14.44 6.17 13.39
C GLU A 54 12.99 6.57 13.68
N TRP A 55 12.08 6.34 12.73
CA TRP A 55 10.65 6.63 12.90
C TRP A 55 10.00 5.77 13.97
N GLU A 56 10.36 4.49 14.03
CA GLU A 56 9.90 3.57 15.08
C GLU A 56 10.39 4.02 16.47
N GLU A 57 11.67 4.36 16.61
CA GLU A 57 12.23 4.86 17.87
C GLU A 57 11.56 6.18 18.32
N LYS A 58 11.25 7.05 17.36
CA LYS A 58 10.53 8.32 17.61
C LYS A 58 9.04 8.10 17.90
N GLY A 59 8.47 6.99 17.46
CA GLY A 59 7.04 6.68 17.53
C GLY A 59 6.18 7.45 16.54
N GLU A 60 6.77 8.08 15.51
CA GLU A 60 6.03 8.82 14.49
C GLU A 60 6.72 8.78 13.11
N VAL A 61 5.90 8.81 12.06
CA VAL A 61 6.35 8.96 10.67
C VAL A 61 6.07 10.39 10.21
N PRO A 62 7.01 11.08 9.52
CA PRO A 62 6.77 12.40 8.97
C PRO A 62 5.56 12.41 8.02
N ARG A 63 4.68 13.41 8.17
CA ARG A 63 3.48 13.55 7.33
C ARG A 63 3.80 13.57 5.82
N SER A 64 4.93 14.16 5.43
CA SER A 64 5.39 14.15 4.04
C SER A 64 5.67 12.74 3.52
N ALA A 65 6.27 11.87 4.34
CA ALA A 65 6.55 10.48 3.97
C ALA A 65 5.25 9.67 3.82
N ALA A 66 4.26 9.90 4.69
CA ALA A 66 2.92 9.30 4.56
C ALA A 66 2.22 9.75 3.27
N ILE A 67 2.27 11.05 2.94
CA ILE A 67 1.72 11.58 1.68
C ILE A 67 2.42 10.96 0.47
N ASP A 68 3.74 10.87 0.47
CA ASP A 68 4.50 10.28 -0.63
C ASP A 68 4.19 8.78 -0.76
N TYR A 69 3.96 8.09 0.37
CA TYR A 69 3.51 6.70 0.37
C TYR A 69 2.11 6.54 -0.24
N CYS A 70 1.15 7.40 0.08
CA CYS A 70 -0.13 7.41 -0.62
C CYS A 70 0.06 7.66 -2.13
N ARG A 71 0.89 8.63 -2.51
CA ARG A 71 1.19 8.96 -3.91
C ARG A 71 1.86 7.83 -4.69
N SER A 72 2.53 6.92 -4.00
CA SER A 72 3.15 5.73 -4.62
C SER A 72 2.12 4.77 -5.22
N GLY A 73 0.87 4.81 -4.74
CA GLY A 73 -0.18 3.88 -5.14
C GLY A 73 -0.20 2.56 -4.35
N ILE A 74 0.81 2.29 -3.50
CA ILE A 74 0.89 1.07 -2.68
C ILE A 74 -0.34 0.90 -1.77
N PRO A 75 -0.77 1.88 -0.95
CA PRO A 75 -1.87 1.64 0.00
C PRO A 75 -3.27 1.59 -0.65
N PHE A 76 -3.34 1.51 -1.99
CA PHE A 76 -4.56 1.56 -2.79
C PHE A 76 -4.72 0.36 -3.72
N GLU A 77 -3.90 -0.67 -3.58
CA GLU A 77 -3.93 -1.88 -4.42
C GLU A 77 -5.20 -2.74 -4.25
N ASP A 78 -5.84 -2.65 -3.08
CA ASP A 78 -7.07 -3.35 -2.70
C ASP A 78 -8.33 -2.45 -2.81
N VAL A 79 -8.15 -1.21 -3.27
CA VAL A 79 -9.21 -0.22 -3.40
C VAL A 79 -9.80 -0.28 -4.80
N PRO A 80 -11.12 -0.53 -4.95
CA PRO A 80 -11.75 -0.54 -6.26
C PRO A 80 -11.52 0.75 -7.03
N GLU A 81 -11.38 0.63 -8.35
CA GLU A 81 -10.98 1.73 -9.24
C GLU A 81 -11.89 2.96 -9.12
N GLU A 82 -13.18 2.76 -8.89
CA GLU A 82 -14.17 3.83 -8.73
C GLU A 82 -13.98 4.70 -7.48
N PHE A 83 -13.33 4.17 -6.44
CA PHE A 83 -13.05 4.86 -5.18
C PHE A 83 -11.63 5.40 -5.10
N ARG A 84 -10.79 5.07 -6.07
CA ARG A 84 -9.38 5.49 -6.10
C ARG A 84 -9.25 6.95 -6.57
N PRO A 85 -8.33 7.74 -6.00
CA PRO A 85 -8.07 9.09 -6.50
C PRO A 85 -7.48 9.05 -7.91
N LYS A 86 -8.02 9.87 -8.82
CA LYS A 86 -7.69 9.83 -10.27
C LYS A 86 -6.24 10.21 -10.59
N ASP A 87 -5.59 10.93 -9.69
CA ASP A 87 -4.22 11.44 -9.81
C ASP A 87 -3.16 10.43 -9.33
N ILE A 88 -3.59 9.33 -8.71
CA ILE A 88 -2.69 8.28 -8.24
C ILE A 88 -2.45 7.28 -9.38
N PRO A 89 -1.20 6.94 -9.73
CA PRO A 89 -0.93 5.95 -10.77
C PRO A 89 -1.31 4.54 -10.32
N ASN A 90 -1.58 3.65 -11.27
CA ASN A 90 -1.66 2.23 -10.98
C ASN A 90 -0.29 1.71 -10.51
N LEU A 91 -0.29 0.92 -9.43
CA LEU A 91 0.94 0.35 -8.88
C LEU A 91 1.64 -0.50 -9.94
N ALA A 92 2.95 -0.26 -10.12
CA ALA A 92 3.76 -0.87 -11.18
C ALA A 92 3.17 -0.74 -12.61
N GLN A 93 2.27 0.23 -12.85
CA GLN A 93 1.52 0.40 -14.10
C GLN A 93 0.73 -0.85 -14.51
N ILE A 94 0.27 -1.64 -13.54
CA ILE A 94 -0.57 -2.83 -13.78
C ILE A 94 -2.03 -2.38 -13.73
N PRO A 95 -2.85 -2.63 -14.77
CA PRO A 95 -4.28 -2.34 -14.73
C PRO A 95 -4.96 -3.01 -13.53
N GLN A 96 -5.94 -2.35 -12.91
CA GLN A 96 -6.71 -2.92 -11.81
C GLN A 96 -7.42 -4.23 -12.20
N SER A 97 -7.86 -4.33 -13.46
CA SER A 97 -8.45 -5.55 -14.04
C SER A 97 -7.52 -6.76 -14.05
N ASP A 98 -6.21 -6.54 -13.98
CA ASP A 98 -5.19 -7.58 -14.07
C ASP A 98 -4.66 -7.98 -12.68
N LEU A 99 -5.15 -7.31 -11.62
CA LEU A 99 -4.82 -7.67 -10.24
C LEU A 99 -5.60 -8.92 -9.82
N ASP A 100 -4.89 -9.81 -9.15
CA ASP A 100 -5.44 -11.04 -8.58
C ASP A 100 -4.95 -11.20 -7.12
N ALA A 101 -5.39 -12.28 -6.47
CA ALA A 101 -5.02 -12.56 -5.09
C ALA A 101 -3.49 -12.72 -4.89
N PHE A 102 -2.75 -13.11 -5.93
CA PHE A 102 -1.30 -13.27 -5.86
C PHE A 102 -0.57 -11.92 -5.97
N HIS A 103 -1.14 -10.92 -6.65
CA HIS A 103 -0.65 -9.54 -6.57
C HIS A 103 -0.75 -9.00 -5.14
N PHE A 104 -1.90 -9.20 -4.50
CA PHE A 104 -2.09 -8.80 -3.10
C PHE A 104 -1.11 -9.52 -2.15
N LEU A 105 -0.90 -10.82 -2.35
CA LEU A 105 0.09 -11.60 -1.59
C LEU A 105 1.51 -11.01 -1.75
N VAL A 106 1.91 -10.70 -2.98
CA VAL A 106 3.23 -10.11 -3.29
C VAL A 106 3.39 -8.73 -2.66
N ALA A 107 2.36 -7.89 -2.72
CA ALA A 107 2.40 -6.55 -2.14
C ALA A 107 2.52 -6.60 -0.61
N THR A 108 1.73 -7.49 0.02
CA THR A 108 1.79 -7.74 1.46
C THR A 108 3.18 -8.25 1.88
N ASP A 109 3.76 -9.21 1.14
CA ASP A 109 5.09 -9.77 1.41
C ASP A 109 6.19 -8.71 1.32
N GLU A 110 6.14 -7.84 0.31
CA GLU A 110 7.12 -6.74 0.19
C GLU A 110 6.97 -5.69 1.28
N MET A 111 5.74 -5.36 1.68
CA MET A 111 5.51 -4.42 2.77
C MET A 111 5.91 -5.00 4.14
N ALA A 112 5.86 -6.32 4.31
CA ALA A 112 6.31 -7.00 5.53
C ALA A 112 7.83 -6.86 5.80
N ARG A 113 8.62 -6.36 4.84
CA ARG A 113 10.03 -5.97 5.06
C ARG A 113 10.17 -4.83 6.07
N VAL A 114 9.12 -4.02 6.23
CA VAL A 114 9.07 -2.90 7.18
C VAL A 114 8.53 -3.42 8.50
N GLU A 115 9.42 -3.54 9.49
CA GLU A 115 9.08 -4.02 10.83
C GLU A 115 8.46 -2.89 11.69
N GLY A 116 7.69 -3.26 12.72
CA GLY A 116 7.13 -2.32 13.68
C GLY A 116 5.85 -1.61 13.23
N GLY A 117 5.60 -0.43 13.80
CA GLY A 117 4.41 0.39 13.55
C GLY A 117 4.50 1.30 12.33
N VAL A 118 5.68 1.40 11.71
CA VAL A 118 5.94 2.34 10.59
C VAL A 118 4.99 2.14 9.41
N SER A 119 4.75 0.91 8.98
CA SER A 119 3.86 0.63 7.84
C SER A 119 2.41 1.05 8.11
N ILE A 120 1.94 0.87 9.35
CA ILE A 120 0.63 1.33 9.81
C ILE A 120 0.58 2.86 9.82
N ALA A 121 1.61 3.51 10.37
CA ALA A 121 1.70 4.98 10.45
C ALA A 121 1.81 5.68 9.08
N LEU A 122 2.38 5.01 8.07
CA LEU A 122 2.44 5.51 6.70
C LEU A 122 1.07 5.53 6.00
N GLY A 123 0.18 4.60 6.36
CA GLY A 123 -1.12 4.44 5.71
C GLY A 123 -1.68 3.01 5.70
N GLY A 124 -0.97 2.03 6.29
CA GLY A 124 -1.40 0.62 6.32
C GLY A 124 -2.70 0.35 7.08
N ALA A 125 -3.20 1.31 7.87
CA ALA A 125 -4.53 1.21 8.47
C ALA A 125 -5.67 1.20 7.42
N SER A 126 -5.40 1.66 6.20
CA SER A 126 -6.39 1.75 5.11
C SER A 126 -7.00 0.42 4.73
N THR A 127 -6.18 -0.61 4.56
CA THR A 127 -6.59 -1.98 4.17
C THR A 127 -7.61 -2.58 5.15
N ILE A 128 -7.62 -2.11 6.40
CA ILE A 128 -8.57 -2.56 7.43
C ILE A 128 -9.74 -1.58 7.57
N GLY A 129 -9.48 -0.28 7.60
CA GLY A 129 -10.47 0.75 7.88
C GLY A 129 -11.35 1.12 6.69
N LEU A 130 -10.86 0.96 5.46
CA LEU A 130 -11.56 1.37 4.25
C LEU A 130 -12.64 0.39 3.79
N PRO A 131 -12.47 -0.96 3.84
CA PRO A 131 -13.51 -1.89 3.45
C PRO A 131 -14.89 -1.67 4.10
N PRO A 132 -15.02 -1.45 5.42
CA PRO A 132 -16.33 -1.17 6.02
C PRO A 132 -16.92 0.17 5.57
N VAL A 133 -16.09 1.19 5.33
CA VAL A 133 -16.53 2.50 4.79
C VAL A 133 -17.12 2.32 3.40
N LEU A 134 -16.42 1.62 2.49
CA LEU A 134 -16.91 1.36 1.15
C LEU A 134 -18.19 0.51 1.12
N HIS A 135 -18.27 -0.48 2.01
CA HIS A 135 -19.47 -1.33 2.14
C HIS A 135 -20.69 -0.52 2.61
N ASP A 136 -20.53 0.34 3.62
CA ASP A 136 -21.63 1.16 4.13
C ASP A 136 -21.96 2.34 3.20
N GLU A 137 -20.99 2.89 2.47
CA GLU A 137 -21.26 3.86 1.40
C GLU A 137 -22.06 3.23 0.26
N THR A 138 -21.83 1.96 -0.08
CA THR A 138 -22.65 1.22 -1.04
C THR A 138 -24.09 1.06 -0.55
N LYS A 139 -24.30 0.84 0.75
CA LYS A 139 -25.64 0.79 1.36
C LYS A 139 -26.33 2.16 1.43
N MET A 140 -25.58 3.22 1.78
CA MET A 140 -26.10 4.59 1.80
C MET A 140 -26.42 5.10 0.39
N ALA A 141 -25.60 4.76 -0.61
CA ALA A 141 -25.90 5.06 -2.00
C ALA A 141 -27.17 4.32 -2.45
N THR A 142 -27.34 3.05 -2.07
CA THR A 142 -28.53 2.24 -2.40
C THR A 142 -29.82 2.77 -1.74
N SER A 143 -29.76 3.27 -0.50
CA SER A 143 -30.93 3.89 0.15
C SER A 143 -31.23 5.31 -0.37
N ARG A 144 -30.24 5.97 -0.96
CA ARG A 144 -30.32 7.35 -1.49
C ARG A 144 -30.58 7.39 -3.01
N SER A 145 -30.40 6.28 -3.73
CA SER A 145 -30.78 6.11 -5.13
C SER A 145 -32.30 6.12 -5.38
N ASP A 146 -33.11 6.08 -4.32
CA ASP A 146 -34.54 6.42 -4.43
C ASP A 146 -34.76 7.92 -4.69
N HIS A 147 -33.76 8.80 -4.46
CA HIS A 147 -33.93 10.24 -4.65
C HIS A 147 -32.84 11.02 -5.41
N LEU A 148 -31.58 10.59 -5.57
CA LEU A 148 -30.58 11.40 -6.31
C LEU A 148 -29.50 10.54 -7.01
N SER A 149 -29.54 10.49 -8.35
CA SER A 149 -28.74 9.61 -9.23
C SER A 149 -27.34 10.13 -9.65
N HIS A 150 -26.79 11.21 -9.08
CA HIS A 150 -25.67 11.91 -9.75
C HIS A 150 -24.41 12.27 -8.94
N THR A 151 -24.20 11.75 -7.74
CA THR A 151 -22.97 12.08 -6.97
C THR A 151 -22.41 10.91 -6.17
N VAL A 152 -21.90 9.89 -6.87
CA VAL A 152 -20.91 8.95 -6.30
C VAL A 152 -19.70 9.00 -7.23
N SER A 153 -18.89 10.05 -7.08
CA SER A 153 -17.72 10.28 -7.91
C SER A 153 -16.53 10.43 -7.00
N THR A 154 -15.67 9.40 -6.92
CA THR A 154 -14.27 9.42 -6.48
C THR A 154 -13.98 10.18 -5.19
N LEU A 155 -13.54 9.48 -4.14
CA LEU A 155 -13.07 10.15 -2.92
C LEU A 155 -11.84 11.02 -3.26
N PRO A 156 -11.83 12.31 -2.93
CA PRO A 156 -10.67 13.16 -3.17
C PRO A 156 -9.50 12.65 -2.32
N LEU A 157 -8.28 12.76 -2.86
CA LEU A 157 -7.06 12.29 -2.21
C LEU A 157 -6.94 12.81 -0.76
N GLU A 158 -7.32 14.05 -0.49
CA GLU A 158 -7.35 14.65 0.86
C GLU A 158 -8.30 13.95 1.84
N LEU A 159 -9.45 13.45 1.37
CA LEU A 159 -10.40 12.71 2.21
C LEU A 159 -9.88 11.29 2.51
N LEU A 160 -9.24 10.67 1.51
CA LEU A 160 -8.58 9.38 1.68
C LEU A 160 -7.38 9.48 2.62
N LEU A 161 -6.53 10.50 2.45
CA LEU A 161 -5.46 10.83 3.40
C LEU A 161 -6.00 11.19 4.78
N GLY A 162 -7.13 11.89 4.84
CA GLY A 162 -7.80 12.20 6.10
C GLY A 162 -8.26 10.95 6.83
N LEU A 163 -8.73 9.92 6.12
CA LEU A 163 -9.12 8.62 6.67
C LEU A 163 -7.90 7.75 7.05
N MET A 164 -6.80 7.86 6.30
CA MET A 164 -5.65 6.95 6.38
C MET A 164 -4.49 7.49 7.24
N CYS A 165 -4.42 8.81 7.42
CA CYS A 165 -3.31 9.50 8.08
C CYS A 165 -3.82 10.48 9.16
N THR A 166 -4.90 10.13 9.89
CA THR A 166 -5.32 10.96 11.04
C THR A 166 -4.20 11.03 12.07
N PRO A 167 -3.87 12.23 12.59
CA PRO A 167 -2.98 12.33 13.72
C PRO A 167 -3.61 11.61 14.92
N VAL A 168 -2.88 10.70 15.53
CA VAL A 168 -3.18 10.29 16.91
C VAL A 168 -2.78 11.47 17.78
N GLU A 169 -3.75 12.29 18.19
CA GLU A 169 -3.47 13.34 19.18
C GLU A 169 -2.92 12.67 20.45
N PRO A 170 -1.77 13.13 20.96
CA PRO A 170 -1.25 12.62 22.21
C PRO A 170 -2.25 12.98 23.32
N ARG A 171 -2.70 11.96 24.06
CA ARG A 171 -3.49 12.14 25.28
C ARG A 171 -2.64 12.74 26.40
#